data_AF-A0A4Q2QPU1-F1
#
_entry.id   AF-A0A4Q2QPU1-F1
#
_cell.length_a   1.000
_cell.length_b   1.000
_cell.length_c   1.000
_cell.angle_alpha   90.00
_cell.angle_beta   90.00
_cell.angle_gamma   90.00
#
_symmetry.space_group_name_H-M   'P 1'
#
loop_
_entity.id
_entity.type
_entity.pdbx_description
1 polymer ?
#
loop_
_entity_poly.entity_id
_entity_poly.type
_entity_poly.pdbx_seq_one_letter_code
_entity_poly.pdbx_strand_id
1 'polypeptide(L)'
;NSKKIIFVEGDDDFHFLCNLLEIQGITDVFVEKINGKSKLKQALRAFKNIDSFDEKESIFIILDADTSFSDTERSIIATLRELQISSPSSHNEIAMNGNTKISFFIMPGKDKQGAIEDLIIEHASTR
;
A
#
# COMPACT_ATOMS: atom_id res chain seq x y z
N ASN A 1 1.71 -3.63 19.68
CA ASN A 1 1.62 -3.82 18.22
C ASN A 1 0.65 -2.79 17.67
N SER A 2 1.03 -2.05 16.63
CA SER A 2 0.10 -1.10 16.00
C SER A 2 -1.10 -1.85 15.41
N LYS A 3 -2.30 -1.27 15.51
CA LYS A 3 -3.54 -1.85 14.97
C LYS A 3 -3.74 -1.54 13.49
N LYS A 4 -3.00 -0.56 12.96
CA LYS A 4 -3.05 -0.15 11.56
C LYS A 4 -1.69 -0.40 10.94
N ILE A 5 -1.67 -0.99 9.76
CA ILE A 5 -0.45 -1.23 9.00
C ILE A 5 -0.57 -0.66 7.60
N ILE A 6 0.51 -0.06 7.10
CA ILE A 6 0.65 0.38 5.72
C ILE A 6 1.85 -0.36 5.13
N PHE A 7 1.63 -1.11 4.05
CA PHE A 7 2.69 -1.66 3.23
C PHE A 7 3.05 -0.65 2.14
N VAL A 8 4.34 -0.34 2.00
CA VAL A 8 4.86 0.58 0.98
C VAL A 8 5.91 -0.11 0.11
N GLU A 9 6.02 0.27 -1.16
CA GLU A 9 6.90 -0.37 -2.12
C GLU A 9 8.39 -0.19 -1.79
N GLY A 10 8.82 1.08 -1.71
CA GLY A 10 10.22 1.46 -1.66
C GLY A 10 10.62 2.34 -0.47
N ASP A 11 11.87 2.82 -0.52
CA ASP A 11 12.42 3.72 0.49
C ASP A 11 11.80 5.11 0.43
N ASP A 12 11.52 5.61 -0.78
CA ASP A 12 10.99 6.96 -0.93
C ASP A 12 9.56 7.08 -0.37
N ASP A 13 8.68 6.11 -0.69
CA ASP A 13 7.35 6.00 -0.06
C ASP A 13 7.44 5.91 1.46
N PHE A 14 8.36 5.07 1.95
CA PHE A 14 8.53 4.81 3.37
C PHE A 14 8.92 6.09 4.10
N HIS A 15 9.92 6.80 3.60
CA HIS A 15 10.40 8.04 4.19
C HIS A 15 9.36 9.15 4.08
N PHE A 16 8.71 9.30 2.92
CA PHE A 16 7.65 10.28 2.74
C PHE A 16 6.51 10.06 3.73
N LEU A 17 6.00 8.84 3.81
CA LEU A 17 4.86 8.51 4.66
C LEU A 17 5.22 8.58 6.16
N CYS A 18 6.36 8.05 6.58
CA CYS A 18 6.76 8.12 7.99
C CYS A 18 6.91 9.56 8.46
N ASN A 19 7.57 10.42 7.67
CA ASN A 19 7.72 11.84 7.99
C ASN A 19 6.36 12.55 8.03
N LEU A 20 5.46 12.26 7.07
CA LEU A 20 4.11 12.82 7.05
C LEU A 20 3.32 12.41 8.31
N LEU A 21 3.35 11.13 8.68
CA LEU A 21 2.65 10.62 9.86
C LEU A 21 3.19 11.29 11.15
N GLU A 22 4.50 11.45 11.26
CA GLU A 22 5.13 12.14 12.39
C GLU A 22 4.68 13.61 12.49
N ILE A 23 4.72 14.36 11.38
CA ILE A 23 4.26 15.76 11.33
C ILE A 23 2.78 15.88 11.73
N GLN A 24 1.95 14.92 11.32
CA GLN A 24 0.53 14.89 11.68
C GLN A 24 0.26 14.36 13.09
N GLY A 25 1.29 13.94 13.84
CA GLY A 25 1.15 13.36 15.18
C GLY A 25 0.45 11.99 15.19
N ILE A 26 0.47 11.26 14.06
CA ILE A 26 -0.16 9.94 13.93
C ILE A 26 0.87 8.87 14.32
N THR A 27 0.71 8.29 15.51
CA THR A 27 1.64 7.32 16.09
C THR A 27 1.10 5.89 16.14
N ASP A 28 -0.15 5.66 15.71
CA ASP A 28 -0.86 4.38 15.80
C ASP A 28 -0.89 3.62 14.46
N VAL A 29 0.11 3.85 13.61
CA VAL A 29 0.30 3.22 12.30
C VAL A 29 1.70 2.62 12.23
N PHE A 30 1.80 1.37 11.79
CA PHE A 30 3.08 0.73 11.49
C PHE A 30 3.28 0.73 9.97
N VAL A 31 4.43 1.19 9.49
CA VAL A 31 4.75 1.19 8.06
C VAL A 31 5.76 0.08 7.79
N GLU A 32 5.42 -0.83 6.87
CA GLU A 32 6.25 -1.95 6.46
C GLU A 32 6.68 -1.76 5.01
N LYS A 33 8.00 -1.74 4.77
CA LYS A 33 8.56 -1.65 3.42
C LYS A 33 8.73 -3.03 2.82
N ILE A 34 8.14 -3.29 1.64
CA ILE A 34 8.21 -4.60 0.98
C ILE A 34 9.45 -4.80 0.10
N ASN A 35 10.16 -3.72 -0.25
CA ASN A 35 11.34 -3.69 -1.13
C ASN A 35 11.03 -4.20 -2.55
N GLY A 36 10.06 -3.55 -3.21
CA GLY A 36 9.63 -3.80 -4.59
C GLY A 36 8.35 -4.62 -4.70
N LYS A 37 7.46 -4.24 -5.62
CA LYS A 37 6.11 -4.82 -5.77
C LYS A 37 6.06 -6.34 -5.96
N SER A 38 7.11 -6.94 -6.53
CA SER A 38 7.21 -8.41 -6.67
C SER A 38 7.21 -9.16 -5.33
N LYS A 39 7.55 -8.48 -4.23
CA LYS A 39 7.60 -9.02 -2.87
C LYS A 39 6.28 -8.91 -2.11
N LEU A 40 5.27 -8.21 -2.64
CA LEU A 40 3.99 -8.00 -1.96
C LEU A 40 3.36 -9.31 -1.48
N LYS A 41 3.29 -10.32 -2.37
CA LYS A 41 2.71 -11.63 -2.03
C LYS A 41 3.46 -12.33 -0.91
N GLN A 42 4.79 -12.23 -0.89
CA GLN A 42 5.61 -12.82 0.17
C GLN A 42 5.39 -12.09 1.50
N ALA A 43 5.39 -10.75 1.49
CA ALA A 43 5.17 -9.92 2.66
C ALA A 43 3.78 -10.18 3.29
N LEU A 44 2.71 -10.12 2.48
CA LEU A 44 1.35 -10.38 2.94
C LEU A 44 1.18 -11.81 3.46
N ARG A 45 1.80 -12.81 2.82
CA ARG A 45 1.75 -14.20 3.30
C ARG A 45 2.45 -14.36 4.65
N ALA A 46 3.65 -13.79 4.80
CA ALA A 46 4.38 -13.85 6.07
C ALA A 46 3.59 -13.16 7.18
N PHE A 47 3.03 -11.98 6.88
CA PHE A 47 2.21 -11.22 7.81
C PHE A 47 0.92 -11.96 8.22
N LYS A 48 0.23 -12.60 7.25
CA LYS A 48 -0.97 -13.41 7.52
C LYS A 48 -0.70 -14.58 8.47
N ASN A 49 0.48 -15.19 8.41
CA ASN A 49 0.83 -16.38 9.20
C ASN A 49 1.26 -16.10 10.65
N ILE A 50 1.40 -14.83 11.06
CA ILE A 50 1.84 -14.46 12.42
C ILE A 50 0.60 -14.24 13.34
N ASP A 51 -0.58 -14.75 12.95
CA ASP A 51 -1.90 -14.66 13.64
C ASP A 51 -2.42 -13.25 13.96
N SER A 52 -1.63 -12.20 13.70
CA SER A 52 -1.99 -10.80 13.99
C SER A 52 -2.74 -10.09 12.85
N PHE A 53 -3.07 -10.80 11.76
CA PHE A 53 -3.80 -10.23 10.62
C PHE A 53 -5.23 -9.85 11.01
N ASP A 54 -5.96 -10.78 11.62
CA ASP A 54 -7.36 -10.59 12.03
C ASP A 54 -7.51 -9.66 13.24
N GLU A 55 -6.40 -9.37 13.94
CA GLU A 55 -6.34 -8.36 15.01
C GLU A 55 -6.16 -6.93 14.48
N LYS A 56 -5.86 -6.75 13.19
CA LYS A 56 -5.69 -5.40 12.62
C LYS A 56 -7.04 -4.74 12.37
N GLU A 57 -7.10 -3.46 12.68
CA GLU A 57 -8.23 -2.60 12.31
C GLU A 57 -8.16 -2.24 10.82
N SER A 58 -6.96 -2.01 10.29
CA SER A 58 -6.76 -1.68 8.88
C SER A 58 -5.41 -2.12 8.34
N ILE A 59 -5.44 -2.58 7.09
CA ILE A 59 -4.28 -2.86 6.25
C ILE A 59 -4.43 -2.02 4.99
N PHE A 60 -3.43 -1.18 4.72
CA PHE A 60 -3.36 -0.36 3.54
C PHE A 60 -2.13 -0.72 2.73
N ILE A 61 -2.25 -0.75 1.41
CA ILE A 61 -1.14 -1.07 0.50
C ILE A 61 -0.91 0.13 -0.40
N ILE A 62 0.31 0.63 -0.49
CA ILE A 62 0.71 1.70 -1.41
C ILE A 62 1.81 1.14 -2.30
N LEU A 63 1.57 1.11 -3.61
CA LEU A 63 2.55 0.70 -4.62
C LEU A 63 2.65 1.73 -5.74
N ASP A 64 3.74 1.71 -6.48
CA ASP A 64 3.90 2.53 -7.68
C ASP A 64 3.20 1.91 -8.89
N ALA A 65 2.72 2.77 -9.77
CA ALA A 65 2.25 2.34 -11.08
C ALA A 65 3.42 1.89 -11.98
N ASP A 66 4.63 2.44 -11.75
CA ASP A 66 5.78 2.36 -12.65
C ASP A 66 5.40 2.71 -14.09
N THR A 67 5.06 1.71 -14.89
CA THR A 67 4.71 1.86 -16.30
C THR A 67 3.21 1.68 -16.58
N SER A 68 2.43 1.15 -15.63
CA SER A 68 1.02 0.80 -15.86
C SER A 68 0.22 0.67 -14.56
N PHE A 69 -0.65 1.66 -14.33
CA PHE A 69 -1.63 1.64 -13.24
C PHE A 69 -2.47 0.35 -13.25
N SER A 70 -3.02 -0.01 -14.41
CA SER A 70 -3.93 -1.16 -14.51
C SER A 70 -3.24 -2.50 -14.27
N ASP A 71 -1.95 -2.63 -14.62
CA ASP A 71 -1.19 -3.84 -14.31
C ASP A 71 -0.92 -3.94 -12.81
N THR A 72 -0.52 -2.83 -12.16
CA THR A 72 -0.35 -2.79 -10.70
C THR A 72 -1.66 -3.10 -9.98
N GLU A 73 -2.79 -2.51 -10.39
CA GLU A 73 -4.11 -2.78 -9.81
C GLU A 73 -4.50 -4.26 -9.91
N ARG A 74 -4.37 -4.84 -11.12
CA ARG A 74 -4.63 -6.27 -11.33
C ARG A 74 -3.73 -7.15 -10.46
N SER A 75 -2.45 -6.79 -10.33
CA SER A 75 -1.47 -7.54 -9.52
C SER A 75 -1.82 -7.53 -8.03
N ILE A 76 -2.21 -6.38 -7.48
CA ILE A 76 -2.63 -6.26 -6.08
C ILE A 76 -3.87 -7.12 -5.82
N ILE A 77 -4.90 -6.96 -6.66
CA ILE A 77 -6.16 -7.69 -6.53
C ILE A 77 -5.94 -9.21 -6.66
N ALA A 78 -5.13 -9.64 -7.63
CA ALA A 78 -4.77 -11.05 -7.79
C ALA A 78 -4.05 -11.58 -6.55
N THR A 79 -3.09 -10.84 -6.01
CA THR A 79 -2.34 -11.23 -4.80
C THR A 79 -3.26 -11.40 -3.60
N LEU A 80 -4.18 -10.47 -3.35
CA LEU A 80 -5.12 -10.55 -2.24
C LEU A 80 -6.03 -11.78 -2.38
N ARG A 81 -6.58 -12.02 -3.58
CA ARG A 81 -7.43 -13.19 -3.87
C ARG A 81 -6.70 -14.51 -3.68
N GLU A 82 -5.48 -14.63 -4.18
CA GLU A 82 -4.65 -15.83 -4.04
C GLU A 82 -4.31 -16.15 -2.57
N LEU A 83 -4.19 -15.11 -1.74
CA LEU A 83 -3.96 -15.26 -0.30
C LEU A 83 -5.26 -15.42 0.49
N GLN A 84 -6.43 -15.49 -0.16
CA GLN A 84 -7.74 -15.54 0.49
C GLN A 84 -7.94 -14.38 1.48
N ILE A 85 -7.59 -13.18 1.04
CA ILE A 85 -7.87 -11.92 1.74
C ILE A 85 -8.94 -11.19 0.92
N SER A 86 -9.98 -10.66 1.57
CA SER A 86 -10.97 -9.81 0.88
C SER A 86 -10.28 -8.65 0.15
N SER A 87 -10.52 -8.53 -1.14
CA SER A 87 -9.91 -7.50 -1.99
C SER A 87 -10.93 -6.41 -2.32
N PRO A 88 -10.55 -5.11 -2.28
CA PRO A 88 -11.32 -4.07 -2.96
C PRO A 88 -11.38 -4.37 -4.46
N SER A 89 -12.41 -3.84 -5.14
CA SER A 89 -12.56 -3.99 -6.59
C SER A 89 -11.74 -2.99 -7.38
N SER A 90 -11.43 -1.84 -6.79
CA SER A 90 -10.62 -0.82 -7.44
C SER A 90 -9.78 0.00 -6.46
N HIS A 91 -8.82 0.74 -7.01
CA HIS A 91 -8.01 1.73 -6.31
C HIS A 91 -8.84 2.64 -5.39
N ASN A 92 -8.36 2.83 -4.15
CA ASN A 92 -8.96 3.67 -3.13
C ASN A 92 -10.35 3.22 -2.63
N GLU A 93 -10.81 2.02 -3.01
CA GLU A 93 -11.95 1.37 -2.36
C GLU A 93 -11.54 0.62 -1.09
N ILE A 94 -12.52 0.34 -0.24
CA ILE A 94 -12.35 -0.45 0.98
C ILE A 94 -13.11 -1.76 0.84
N ALA A 95 -12.44 -2.87 1.12
CA ALA A 95 -13.07 -4.16 1.38
C ALA A 95 -12.94 -4.55 2.86
N MET A 96 -13.88 -5.35 3.34
CA MET A 96 -13.84 -5.91 4.70
C MET A 96 -13.35 -7.35 4.65
N ASN A 97 -12.28 -7.65 5.38
CA ASN A 97 -11.81 -9.00 5.67
C ASN A 97 -12.10 -9.30 7.15
N GLY A 98 -13.29 -9.85 7.43
CA GLY A 98 -13.80 -9.89 8.80
C GLY A 98 -13.98 -8.46 9.33
N ASN A 99 -13.28 -8.13 10.42
CA ASN A 99 -13.30 -6.79 11.02
C ASN A 99 -12.18 -5.87 10.49
N THR A 100 -11.26 -6.39 9.66
CA THR A 100 -10.12 -5.64 9.14
C THR A 100 -10.47 -4.95 7.83
N LYS A 101 -10.23 -3.63 7.76
CA LYS A 101 -10.34 -2.87 6.52
C LYS A 101 -9.14 -3.14 5.63
N ILE A 102 -9.37 -3.54 4.38
CA ILE A 102 -8.34 -3.70 3.35
C ILE A 102 -8.57 -2.63 2.30
N SER A 103 -7.53 -1.86 1.97
CA SER A 103 -7.54 -0.90 0.86
C SER A 103 -6.17 -0.82 0.21
N PHE A 104 -6.10 -0.27 -0.99
CA PHE A 104 -4.84 0.04 -1.63
C PHE A 104 -4.91 1.34 -2.42
N PHE A 105 -3.76 1.98 -2.52
CA PHE A 105 -3.52 3.15 -3.34
C PHE A 105 -2.36 2.85 -4.28
N ILE A 106 -2.44 3.39 -5.48
CA ILE A 106 -1.41 3.25 -6.50
C ILE A 106 -0.92 4.67 -6.79
N MET A 107 0.35 4.91 -6.51
CA MET A 107 1.02 6.16 -6.84
C MET A 107 1.25 6.27 -8.35
N PRO A 108 1.29 7.49 -8.92
CA PRO A 108 0.96 8.76 -8.26
C PRO A 108 -0.54 9.03 -8.18
N GLY A 109 -1.38 8.15 -8.73
CA GLY A 109 -2.83 8.25 -8.69
C GLY A 109 -3.50 7.47 -9.81
N LYS A 110 -4.84 7.53 -9.81
CA LYS A 110 -5.66 6.80 -10.77
C LYS A 110 -5.29 7.12 -12.22
N ASP A 111 -5.13 6.07 -13.02
CA ASP A 111 -4.83 6.11 -14.45
C ASP A 111 -3.52 6.87 -14.80
N LYS A 112 -2.59 6.99 -13.84
CA LYS A 112 -1.25 7.56 -14.04
C LYS A 112 -0.17 6.50 -13.98
N GLN A 113 0.93 6.72 -14.70
CA GLN A 113 2.18 5.96 -14.56
C GLN A 113 3.13 6.68 -13.59
N GLY A 114 4.16 5.98 -13.12
CA GLY A 114 5.21 6.51 -12.27
C GLY A 114 5.02 6.21 -10.78
N ALA A 115 5.71 7.02 -9.98
CA ALA A 115 5.76 7.00 -8.52
C ALA A 115 5.46 8.40 -7.95
N ILE A 116 5.59 8.57 -6.63
CA ILE A 116 5.34 9.85 -5.97
C ILE A 116 6.34 10.94 -6.42
N GLU A 117 7.59 10.58 -6.70
CA GLU A 117 8.63 11.50 -7.18
C GLU A 117 8.23 12.11 -8.52
N ASP A 118 7.66 11.30 -9.42
CA ASP A 118 7.22 11.77 -10.73
C ASP A 118 6.15 12.86 -10.57
N LEU A 119 5.19 12.66 -9.66
CA LEU A 119 4.15 13.67 -9.37
C LEU A 119 4.75 14.96 -8.83
N ILE A 120 5.69 14.84 -7.88
CA ILE A 120 6.33 16.01 -7.26
C ILE A 120 7.19 16.74 -8.27
N ILE A 121 8.03 16.03 -9.03
CA ILE A 121 8.95 16.62 -10.01
C ILE A 121 8.16 17.27 -11.15
N GLU A 122 7.10 16.64 -11.66
CA GLU A 122 6.24 17.20 -12.72
C GLU A 122 5.70 18.59 -12.36
N HIS A 123 5.41 18.85 -11.07
CA HIS A 123 4.78 20.10 -10.64
C HIS A 123 5.74 21.07 -9.95
N ALA A 124 6.79 20.58 -9.30
CA ALA A 124 7.75 21.40 -8.56
C ALA A 124 8.95 21.82 -9.41
N SER A 125 9.27 21.07 -10.46
CA SER A 125 10.36 21.39 -11.38
C SER A 125 9.80 21.95 -12.69
N THR A 126 10.32 23.08 -13.15
CA THR A 126 9.95 23.70 -14.44
C THR A 126 10.58 22.98 -15.65
N ARG A 127 10.63 21.65 -15.63
CA ARG A 127 11.12 20.87 -16.78
C ARG A 127 9.97 20.53 -17.72
#